data_AF-A0AAP8U6G9-F1
#
_entry.id   AF-A0AAP8U6G9-F1
#
_cell.length_a   1.000
_cell.length_b   1.000
_cell.length_c   1.000
_cell.angle_alpha   90.00
_cell.angle_beta   90.00
_cell.angle_gamma   90.00
#
_symmetry.space_group_name_H-M   'P 1'
#
loop_
_entity.id
_entity.type
_entity.pdbx_description
1 polymer ?
#
loop_
_entity_poly.entity_id
_entity_poly.type
_entity_poly.pdbx_seq_one_letter_code
_entity_poly.pdbx_strand_id
1 'polypeptide(L)'
;MPVTGRTSGRIDVFARGGDQALWHIWQLAPNDGWSRWASLGGTINSPVVARNADGRLEVFAIGTDNALWHIWETTPNGRWSNWASLGGWIDRLTVGRNADGRLEVFARGRDQALWHIWQVAPSDGWSNWASLGGWIDMLTVGKNADGRLEVFARGRDQALWHIWQVAPSDGWSNWASLGGWIDRLAVGRNADGRLEVFARGRDQALWHIWQVAPSNGWSNWASLGGWIDLLTVGRNRDGRLEVFARGSDQALWHIWQVAPSDGWSNWASLGGWIDLLEVGQNADGRLEVFARGRDQALWHIWQVAPNNGWSNWASLGGWIDQIAVESRFSR
;
A
#
# COMPACT_ATOMS: atom_id res chain seq x y z
N MET A 1 -18.29 -9.99 -25.61
CA MET A 1 -17.45 -8.90 -26.13
C MET A 1 -16.38 -8.60 -25.10
N PRO A 2 -15.08 -8.64 -25.40
CA PRO A 2 -14.09 -8.28 -24.39
C PRO A 2 -14.03 -6.76 -24.29
N VAL A 3 -14.38 -6.20 -23.13
CA VAL A 3 -14.15 -4.80 -22.81
C VAL A 3 -12.66 -4.64 -22.53
N THR A 4 -11.88 -4.28 -23.55
CA THR A 4 -10.50 -3.81 -23.38
C THR A 4 -10.52 -2.37 -22.89
N GLY A 5 -10.93 -2.17 -21.64
CA GLY A 5 -10.66 -0.92 -20.94
C GLY A 5 -9.18 -0.89 -20.57
N ARG A 6 -8.33 -0.35 -21.43
CA ARG A 6 -6.97 0.01 -21.01
C ARG A 6 -7.12 1.01 -19.87
N THR A 7 -6.83 0.57 -18.64
CA THR A 7 -6.53 1.45 -17.52
C THR A 7 -5.50 2.45 -18.02
N SER A 8 -5.81 3.75 -17.92
CA SER A 8 -5.04 4.86 -18.50
C SER A 8 -3.54 4.71 -18.22
N GLY A 9 -3.17 4.14 -17.07
CA GLY A 9 -1.78 3.88 -16.73
C GLY A 9 -1.06 5.13 -16.23
N ARG A 10 -1.80 6.20 -15.97
CA ARG A 10 -1.32 7.36 -15.23
C ARG A 10 -1.21 7.02 -13.74
N ILE A 11 -0.37 7.76 -13.03
CA ILE A 11 -0.35 7.76 -11.56
C ILE A 11 -1.30 8.84 -11.05
N ASP A 12 -2.13 8.47 -10.07
CA ASP A 12 -2.91 9.39 -9.24
C ASP A 12 -2.36 9.31 -7.80
N VAL A 13 -2.04 10.46 -7.22
CA VAL A 13 -1.58 10.60 -5.84
C VAL A 13 -2.66 11.31 -5.05
N PHE A 14 -3.02 10.72 -3.92
CA PHE A 14 -4.01 11.24 -2.98
C PHE A 14 -3.29 11.65 -1.70
N ALA A 15 -3.68 12.78 -1.12
CA ALA A 15 -3.07 13.29 0.09
C ALA A 15 -4.09 13.99 0.98
N ARG A 16 -3.83 13.99 2.27
CA ARG A 16 -4.54 14.89 3.19
C ARG A 16 -3.83 16.24 3.21
N GLY A 17 -4.60 17.31 2.98
CA GLY A 17 -4.12 18.69 3.00
C GLY A 17 -4.11 19.31 4.39
N GLY A 18 -3.60 20.55 4.51
CA GLY A 18 -3.54 21.29 5.78
C GLY A 18 -4.90 21.71 6.33
N ASP A 19 -5.91 21.67 5.47
CA ASP A 19 -7.33 21.83 5.79
C ASP A 19 -8.02 20.50 6.18
N GLN A 20 -7.24 19.42 6.33
CA GLN A 20 -7.70 18.05 6.60
C GLN A 20 -8.58 17.43 5.50
N ALA A 21 -8.74 18.09 4.36
CA ALA A 21 -9.48 17.55 3.23
C ALA A 21 -8.63 16.55 2.43
N LEU A 22 -9.31 15.68 1.68
CA LEU A 22 -8.65 14.87 0.66
C LEU A 22 -8.35 15.74 -0.56
N TRP A 23 -7.10 15.75 -0.99
CA TRP A 23 -6.63 16.36 -2.22
C TRP A 23 -6.03 15.29 -3.13
N HIS A 24 -6.07 15.50 -4.44
CA HIS A 24 -5.38 14.63 -5.39
C HIS A 24 -4.69 15.42 -6.50
N ILE A 25 -3.63 14.82 -7.03
CA ILE A 25 -2.86 15.28 -8.18
C ILE A 25 -2.54 14.06 -9.05
N TRP A 26 -2.58 14.19 -10.37
CA TRP A 26 -2.46 13.06 -11.29
C TRP A 26 -1.63 13.43 -12.51
N GLN A 27 -1.01 12.44 -13.15
CA GLN A 27 -0.33 12.68 -14.44
C GLN A 27 -1.38 12.96 -15.54
N LEU A 28 -1.14 13.98 -16.36
CA LEU A 28 -2.04 14.37 -17.46
C LEU A 28 -2.15 13.27 -18.53
N ALA A 29 -1.06 12.55 -18.74
CA ALA A 29 -0.96 11.33 -19.51
C ALA A 29 0.08 10.40 -18.87
N PRO A 30 0.12 9.11 -19.21
CA PRO A 30 1.10 8.19 -18.63
C PRO A 30 2.53 8.66 -18.90
N ASN A 31 3.34 8.76 -17.84
CA ASN A 31 4.73 9.25 -17.90
C ASN A 31 4.89 10.73 -18.29
N ASP A 32 3.84 11.54 -18.16
CA ASP A 32 3.84 12.96 -18.54
C ASP A 32 3.79 13.89 -17.30
N GLY A 33 3.66 15.19 -17.53
CA GLY A 33 3.50 16.21 -16.50
C GLY A 33 2.25 16.02 -15.64
N TRP A 34 2.20 16.78 -14.54
CA TRP A 34 1.18 16.65 -13.50
C TRP A 34 0.08 17.69 -13.64
N SER A 35 -1.12 17.34 -13.19
CA SER A 35 -2.24 18.26 -13.02
C SER A 35 -1.96 19.27 -11.90
N ARG A 36 -2.90 20.19 -11.68
CA ARG A 36 -2.95 20.97 -10.44
C ARG A 36 -3.65 20.14 -9.36
N TRP A 37 -3.26 20.37 -8.10
CA TRP A 37 -4.00 19.84 -6.95
C TRP A 37 -5.49 20.20 -7.03
N ALA A 38 -6.34 19.19 -6.87
CA ALA A 38 -7.78 19.33 -6.79
C ALA A 38 -8.29 18.76 -5.46
N SER A 39 -9.20 19.47 -4.80
CA SER A 39 -9.83 19.00 -3.57
C SER A 39 -10.98 18.05 -3.89
N LEU A 40 -11.04 16.96 -3.16
CA LEU A 40 -12.18 16.03 -3.08
C LEU A 40 -13.00 16.28 -1.80
N GLY A 41 -12.70 17.36 -1.06
CA GLY A 41 -13.38 17.73 0.16
C GLY A 41 -13.24 16.69 1.27
N GLY A 42 -14.22 16.66 2.16
CA GLY A 42 -14.21 15.82 3.36
C GLY A 42 -13.28 16.36 4.45
N THR A 43 -13.27 15.69 5.59
CA THR A 43 -12.33 15.91 6.68
C THR A 43 -11.89 14.55 7.16
N ILE A 44 -10.67 14.15 6.79
CA ILE A 44 -10.21 12.77 6.90
C ILE A 44 -8.98 12.63 7.80
N ASN A 45 -8.76 11.43 8.33
CA ASN A 45 -7.58 11.10 9.13
C ASN A 45 -6.46 10.46 8.30
N SER A 46 -6.81 9.53 7.41
CA SER A 46 -5.85 8.83 6.55
C SER A 46 -6.56 8.29 5.31
N PRO A 47 -6.01 8.47 4.09
CA PRO A 47 -6.55 7.88 2.86
C PRO A 47 -5.87 6.55 2.52
N VAL A 48 -6.61 5.64 1.88
CA VAL A 48 -6.10 4.48 1.15
C VAL A 48 -6.86 4.40 -0.17
N VAL A 49 -6.15 4.23 -1.28
CA VAL A 49 -6.75 4.13 -2.62
C VAL A 49 -6.67 2.70 -3.15
N ALA A 50 -7.73 2.25 -3.80
CA ALA A 50 -7.77 1.00 -4.55
C ALA A 50 -8.45 1.20 -5.91
N ARG A 51 -8.15 0.31 -6.85
CA ARG A 51 -8.81 0.28 -8.16
C ARG A 51 -9.84 -0.84 -8.22
N ASN A 52 -11.06 -0.45 -8.54
CA ASN A 52 -12.18 -1.36 -8.80
C ASN A 52 -11.94 -2.25 -10.03
N ALA A 53 -12.70 -3.34 -10.13
CA ALA A 53 -12.61 -4.28 -11.26
C ALA A 53 -12.93 -3.62 -12.61
N ASP A 54 -13.78 -2.59 -12.62
CA ASP A 54 -14.13 -1.79 -13.81
C ASP A 54 -13.14 -0.66 -14.12
N GLY A 55 -12.06 -0.53 -13.35
CA GLY A 55 -11.00 0.45 -13.56
C GLY A 55 -11.20 1.79 -12.84
N ARG A 56 -12.32 2.02 -12.15
CA ARG A 56 -12.55 3.23 -11.35
C ARG A 56 -11.64 3.24 -10.12
N LEU A 57 -11.06 4.39 -9.79
CA LEU A 57 -10.41 4.59 -8.49
C LEU A 57 -11.46 4.79 -7.40
N GLU A 58 -11.19 4.27 -6.21
CA GLU A 58 -11.98 4.46 -5.01
C GLU A 58 -11.04 4.70 -3.83
N VAL A 59 -11.29 5.78 -3.10
CA VAL A 59 -10.53 6.19 -1.93
C VAL A 59 -11.36 5.92 -0.70
N PHE A 60 -10.75 5.22 0.24
CA PHE A 60 -11.26 4.94 1.57
C PHE A 60 -10.54 5.82 2.57
N ALA A 61 -11.25 6.34 3.55
CA ALA A 61 -10.66 7.18 4.58
C ALA A 61 -11.35 7.00 5.93
N ILE A 62 -10.60 7.25 7.00
CA ILE A 62 -11.15 7.34 8.35
C ILE A 62 -11.68 8.75 8.55
N GLY A 63 -12.96 8.91 8.85
CA GLY A 63 -13.57 10.20 9.18
C GLY A 63 -13.16 10.72 10.57
N THR A 64 -13.51 11.96 10.88
CA THR A 64 -13.32 12.54 12.23
C THR A 64 -14.19 11.88 13.30
N ASP A 65 -15.22 11.16 12.89
CA ASP A 65 -16.10 10.31 13.70
C ASP A 65 -15.57 8.88 13.88
N ASN A 66 -14.35 8.59 13.38
CA ASN A 66 -13.75 7.25 13.30
C ASN A 66 -14.54 6.25 12.43
N ALA A 67 -15.51 6.69 11.62
CA ALA A 67 -16.16 5.80 10.66
C ALA A 67 -15.31 5.61 9.41
N LEU A 68 -15.54 4.51 8.70
CA LEU A 68 -15.03 4.34 7.34
C LEU A 68 -15.89 5.17 6.38
N TRP A 69 -15.24 6.03 5.60
CA TRP A 69 -15.83 6.79 4.53
C TRP A 69 -15.18 6.43 3.20
N HIS A 70 -15.91 6.55 2.10
CA HIS A 70 -15.37 6.35 0.76
C HIS A 70 -15.89 7.36 -0.26
N ILE A 71 -15.10 7.58 -1.31
CA ILE A 71 -15.41 8.40 -2.48
C ILE A 71 -14.80 7.71 -3.71
N TRP A 72 -15.52 7.68 -4.83
CA TRP A 72 -15.10 6.92 -6.01
C TRP A 72 -15.28 7.72 -7.29
N GLU A 73 -14.46 7.42 -8.29
CA GLU A 73 -14.73 7.85 -9.65
C GLU A 73 -16.04 7.20 -10.14
N THR A 74 -16.91 7.97 -10.79
CA THR A 74 -18.19 7.49 -11.37
C THR A 74 -17.99 6.77 -12.71
N THR A 75 -16.92 7.09 -13.41
CA THR A 75 -16.37 6.37 -14.58
C THR A 75 -14.85 6.44 -14.49
N PRO A 76 -14.08 5.49 -15.06
CA PRO A 76 -12.62 5.53 -14.96
C PRO A 76 -12.03 6.87 -15.44
N ASN A 77 -11.24 7.55 -14.61
CA ASN A 77 -10.69 8.90 -14.84
C ASN A 77 -11.74 10.02 -14.98
N GLY A 78 -12.96 9.79 -14.50
CA GLY A 78 -14.10 10.70 -14.61
C GLY A 78 -14.32 11.60 -13.39
N ARG A 79 -15.58 11.99 -13.17
CA ARG A 79 -15.98 12.76 -11.97
C ARG A 79 -15.99 11.86 -10.74
N TRP A 80 -15.74 12.46 -9.58
CA TRP A 80 -15.89 11.80 -8.29
C TRP A 80 -17.34 11.83 -7.79
N SER A 81 -17.73 10.81 -7.03
CA SER A 81 -18.97 10.77 -6.25
C SER A 81 -18.93 11.79 -5.10
N ASN A 82 -20.02 11.86 -4.34
CA ASN A 82 -19.96 12.43 -2.99
C ASN A 82 -19.35 11.40 -2.03
N TRP A 83 -18.87 11.87 -0.87
CA TRP A 83 -18.50 11.01 0.24
C TRP A 83 -19.72 10.23 0.76
N ALA A 84 -19.54 8.94 0.98
CA ALA A 84 -20.52 8.09 1.66
C ALA A 84 -19.87 7.36 2.84
N SER A 85 -20.66 7.07 3.87
CA SER A 85 -20.19 6.34 5.05
C SER A 85 -20.48 4.85 4.90
N LEU A 86 -19.49 4.04 5.22
CA LEU A 86 -19.63 2.59 5.45
C LEU A 86 -19.72 2.26 6.95
N GLY A 87 -19.86 3.28 7.80
CA GLY A 87 -20.01 3.15 9.25
C GLY A 87 -18.81 2.49 9.93
N GLY A 88 -19.08 1.82 11.05
CA GLY A 88 -18.06 1.22 11.91
C GLY A 88 -17.33 2.24 12.78
N TRP A 89 -16.46 1.75 13.66
CA TRP A 89 -15.44 2.55 14.35
C TRP A 89 -14.09 1.91 14.04
N ILE A 90 -13.20 2.67 13.42
CA ILE A 90 -11.87 2.23 13.00
C ILE A 90 -10.82 3.32 13.24
N ASP A 91 -9.57 2.90 13.41
CA ASP A 91 -8.43 3.81 13.55
C ASP A 91 -7.23 3.46 12.66
N ARG A 92 -7.31 2.34 11.90
CA ARG A 92 -6.35 1.93 10.87
C ARG A 92 -7.08 1.11 9.79
N LEU A 93 -6.65 1.20 8.54
CA LEU A 93 -7.17 0.36 7.46
C LEU A 93 -6.14 -0.01 6.41
N THR A 94 -6.46 -1.03 5.62
CA THR A 94 -5.85 -1.39 4.34
C THR A 94 -6.92 -1.98 3.42
N VAL A 95 -6.68 -2.04 2.12
CA VAL A 95 -7.64 -2.54 1.12
C VAL A 95 -6.96 -3.55 0.21
N GLY A 96 -7.62 -4.69 -0.01
CA GLY A 96 -7.21 -5.72 -0.96
C GLY A 96 -8.28 -5.94 -2.03
N ARG A 97 -7.88 -6.47 -3.20
CA ARG A 97 -8.83 -6.89 -4.24
C ARG A 97 -8.89 -8.40 -4.34
N ASN A 98 -10.07 -8.95 -4.04
CA ASN A 98 -10.37 -10.36 -4.13
C ASN A 98 -10.12 -10.95 -5.54
N ALA A 99 -10.02 -12.28 -5.63
CA ALA A 99 -9.85 -12.99 -6.90
C ALA A 99 -11.00 -12.71 -7.89
N ASP A 100 -12.23 -12.62 -7.37
CA ASP A 100 -13.44 -12.29 -8.12
C ASP A 100 -13.59 -10.80 -8.50
N GLY A 101 -12.68 -9.92 -8.07
CA GLY A 101 -12.68 -8.50 -8.38
C GLY A 101 -13.35 -7.59 -7.35
N ARG A 102 -13.95 -8.13 -6.28
CA ARG A 102 -14.51 -7.33 -5.18
C ARG A 102 -13.40 -6.65 -4.39
N LEU A 103 -13.57 -5.37 -4.06
CA LEU A 103 -12.75 -4.72 -3.04
C LEU A 103 -13.16 -5.19 -1.65
N GLU A 104 -12.17 -5.33 -0.76
CA GLU A 104 -12.37 -5.68 0.64
C GLU A 104 -11.46 -4.83 1.50
N VAL A 105 -12.08 -4.12 2.45
CA VAL A 105 -11.41 -3.24 3.41
C VAL A 105 -11.21 -4.03 4.69
N PHE A 106 -9.97 -3.99 5.19
CA PHE A 106 -9.57 -4.54 6.48
C PHE A 106 -9.22 -3.40 7.40
N ALA A 107 -9.68 -3.44 8.64
CA ALA A 107 -9.49 -2.35 9.58
C ALA A 107 -9.36 -2.85 11.02
N ARG A 108 -8.73 -2.03 11.87
CA ARG A 108 -8.73 -2.28 13.31
C ARG A 108 -9.95 -1.63 13.95
N GLY A 109 -10.75 -2.43 14.65
CA GLY A 109 -11.92 -1.98 15.39
C GLY A 109 -11.60 -1.42 16.78
N ARG A 110 -12.62 -0.90 17.47
CA ARG A 110 -12.50 -0.32 18.83
C ARG A 110 -11.99 -1.31 19.87
N ASP A 111 -12.32 -2.58 19.67
CA ASP A 111 -11.91 -3.73 20.47
C ASP A 111 -10.49 -4.23 20.15
N GLN A 112 -9.77 -3.52 19.27
CA GLN A 112 -8.44 -3.89 18.76
C GLN A 112 -8.44 -5.15 17.87
N ALA A 113 -9.60 -5.70 17.52
CA ALA A 113 -9.70 -6.82 16.61
C ALA A 113 -9.56 -6.38 15.15
N LEU A 114 -9.23 -7.33 14.28
CA LEU A 114 -9.35 -7.14 12.84
C LEU A 114 -10.83 -7.27 12.46
N TRP A 115 -11.33 -6.26 11.75
CA TRP A 115 -12.65 -6.23 11.13
C TRP A 115 -12.50 -6.08 9.62
N HIS A 116 -13.49 -6.57 8.88
CA HIS A 116 -13.54 -6.40 7.44
C HIS A 116 -14.95 -6.08 6.93
N ILE A 117 -15.00 -5.41 5.78
CA ILE A 117 -16.20 -5.12 5.00
C ILE A 117 -15.82 -5.21 3.51
N TRP A 118 -16.67 -5.84 2.71
CA TRP A 118 -16.39 -6.13 1.30
C TRP A 118 -17.53 -5.69 0.40
N GLN A 119 -17.20 -5.37 -0.86
CA GLN A 119 -18.20 -5.25 -1.90
C GLN A 119 -18.92 -6.59 -2.08
N VAL A 120 -20.24 -6.61 -2.24
CA VAL A 120 -21.05 -7.83 -2.41
C VAL A 120 -21.02 -8.37 -3.86
N ALA A 121 -20.74 -7.50 -4.82
CA ALA A 121 -20.42 -7.82 -6.20
C ALA A 121 -19.31 -6.87 -6.70
N PRO A 122 -18.50 -7.26 -7.71
CA PRO A 122 -17.41 -6.41 -8.19
C PRO A 122 -17.92 -5.02 -8.57
N SER A 123 -17.29 -3.97 -8.02
CA SER A 123 -17.64 -2.58 -8.29
C SER A 123 -19.04 -2.13 -7.82
N ASP A 124 -19.66 -2.84 -6.88
CA ASP A 124 -21.03 -2.59 -6.40
C ASP A 124 -21.10 -2.31 -4.88
N GLY A 125 -22.29 -2.37 -4.28
CA GLY A 125 -22.57 -2.10 -2.86
C GLY A 125 -21.78 -2.97 -1.88
N TRP A 126 -21.90 -2.64 -0.59
CA TRP A 126 -21.08 -3.20 0.49
C TRP A 126 -21.87 -4.12 1.42
N SER A 127 -21.17 -5.09 2.00
CA SER A 127 -21.64 -5.97 3.06
C SER A 127 -21.75 -5.24 4.41
N ASN A 128 -22.16 -5.97 5.46
CA ASN A 128 -21.99 -5.50 6.84
C ASN A 128 -20.57 -5.78 7.34
N TRP A 129 -20.13 -5.02 8.34
CA TRP A 129 -18.89 -5.32 9.06
C TRP A 129 -18.94 -6.70 9.73
N ALA A 130 -17.87 -7.46 9.58
CA ALA A 130 -17.64 -8.72 10.31
C ALA A 130 -16.28 -8.71 11.01
N SER A 131 -16.17 -9.45 12.11
CA SER A 131 -14.92 -9.54 12.87
C SER A 131 -14.15 -10.80 12.46
N LEU A 132 -12.85 -10.64 12.28
CA LEU A 132 -11.87 -11.73 12.17
C LEU A 132 -11.11 -11.95 13.49
N GLY A 133 -11.55 -11.28 14.57
CA GLY A 133 -10.98 -11.40 15.91
C GLY A 133 -9.51 -10.96 15.98
N GLY A 134 -8.78 -11.54 16.93
CA GLY A 134 -7.38 -11.20 17.20
C GLY A 134 -7.22 -9.88 17.98
N TRP A 135 -5.97 -9.51 18.22
CA TRP A 135 -5.58 -8.18 18.71
C TRP A 135 -4.48 -7.68 17.78
N ILE A 136 -4.68 -6.54 17.12
CA ILE A 136 -3.75 -6.00 16.13
C ILE A 136 -3.38 -4.55 16.42
N ASP A 137 -2.17 -4.13 16.04
CA ASP A 137 -1.74 -2.72 16.14
C ASP A 137 -1.20 -2.09 14.84
N MET A 138 -0.96 -2.90 13.82
CA MET A 138 -0.75 -2.45 12.44
C MET A 138 -1.19 -3.58 11.53
N LEU A 139 -1.51 -3.24 10.28
CA LEU A 139 -1.96 -4.23 9.31
C LEU A 139 -1.52 -3.87 7.89
N THR A 140 -1.32 -4.91 7.09
CA THR A 140 -1.25 -4.83 5.63
C THR A 140 -1.90 -6.09 5.05
N VAL A 141 -2.25 -6.06 3.77
CA VAL A 141 -2.83 -7.21 3.05
C VAL A 141 -1.99 -7.51 1.82
N GLY A 142 -1.82 -8.79 1.54
CA GLY A 142 -1.18 -9.29 0.33
C GLY A 142 -2.03 -10.37 -0.32
N LYS A 143 -1.97 -10.45 -1.65
CA LYS A 143 -2.67 -11.47 -2.43
C LYS A 143 -1.73 -12.60 -2.81
N ASN A 144 -2.05 -13.80 -2.34
CA ASN A 144 -1.35 -15.02 -2.68
C ASN A 144 -1.40 -15.33 -4.18
N ALA A 145 -0.48 -16.20 -4.64
CA ALA A 145 -0.45 -16.61 -6.06
C ALA A 145 -1.72 -17.35 -6.51
N ASP A 146 -2.38 -18.04 -5.58
CA ASP A 146 -3.66 -18.73 -5.80
C ASP A 146 -4.89 -17.81 -5.75
N GLY A 147 -4.71 -16.52 -5.45
CA GLY A 147 -5.77 -15.51 -5.42
C GLY A 147 -6.38 -15.26 -4.03
N ARG A 148 -5.97 -15.99 -2.99
CA ARG A 148 -6.40 -15.76 -1.60
C ARG A 148 -5.80 -14.47 -1.06
N LEU A 149 -6.61 -13.65 -0.39
CA LEU A 149 -6.10 -12.56 0.43
C LEU A 149 -5.50 -13.08 1.74
N GLU A 150 -4.44 -12.45 2.20
CA GLU A 150 -3.76 -12.75 3.46
C GLU A 150 -3.40 -11.44 4.15
N VAL A 151 -3.89 -11.29 5.39
CA VAL A 151 -3.68 -10.10 6.21
C VAL A 151 -2.55 -10.40 7.19
N PHE A 152 -1.60 -9.47 7.24
CA PHE A 152 -0.46 -9.48 8.13
C PHE A 152 -0.62 -8.36 9.14
N ALA A 153 -0.38 -8.64 10.42
CA ALA A 153 -0.56 -7.67 11.49
C ALA A 153 0.44 -7.85 12.63
N ARG A 154 0.66 -6.78 13.40
CA ARG A 154 1.41 -6.89 14.67
C ARG A 154 0.47 -7.26 15.81
N GLY A 155 0.78 -8.36 16.50
CA GLY A 155 0.06 -8.83 17.68
C GLY A 155 0.44 -8.08 18.97
N ARG A 156 -0.23 -8.43 20.08
CA ARG A 156 -0.01 -7.82 21.41
C ARG A 156 1.41 -8.06 21.93
N ASP A 157 2.00 -9.18 21.55
CA ASP A 157 3.36 -9.62 21.83
C ASP A 157 4.41 -8.95 20.93
N GLN A 158 4.01 -8.00 20.08
CA GLN A 158 4.84 -7.31 19.09
C GLN A 158 5.35 -8.22 17.95
N ALA A 159 4.88 -9.47 17.88
CA ALA A 159 5.22 -10.38 16.80
C ALA A 159 4.38 -10.12 15.54
N LEU A 160 4.87 -10.62 14.40
CA LEU A 160 4.09 -10.71 13.18
C LEU A 160 3.08 -11.87 13.31
N TRP A 161 1.83 -11.57 13.08
CA TRP A 161 0.73 -12.53 12.98
C TRP A 161 0.07 -12.40 11.60
N HIS A 162 -0.54 -13.48 11.13
CA HIS A 162 -1.27 -13.49 9.87
C HIS A 162 -2.53 -14.35 9.93
N ILE A 163 -3.48 -14.02 9.05
CA ILE A 163 -4.73 -14.73 8.80
C ILE A 163 -5.01 -14.67 7.30
N TRP A 164 -5.52 -15.76 6.71
CA TRP A 164 -5.69 -15.87 5.26
C TRP A 164 -7.04 -16.43 4.90
N GLN A 165 -7.55 -16.07 3.72
CA GLN A 165 -8.68 -16.77 3.14
C GLN A 165 -8.29 -18.24 2.90
N VAL A 166 -9.17 -19.20 3.18
CA VAL A 166 -8.91 -20.64 2.99
C VAL A 166 -9.12 -21.10 1.54
N ALA A 167 -9.92 -20.36 0.79
CA ALA A 167 -10.07 -20.46 -0.66
C ALA A 167 -10.24 -19.04 -1.23
N PRO A 168 -9.95 -18.79 -2.52
CA PRO A 168 -10.04 -17.45 -3.09
C PRO A 168 -11.44 -16.87 -2.90
N SER A 169 -11.54 -15.66 -2.34
CA SER A 169 -12.81 -14.96 -2.09
C SER A 169 -13.77 -15.67 -1.11
N ASP A 170 -13.25 -16.50 -0.20
CA ASP A 170 -14.04 -17.31 0.74
C ASP A 170 -13.68 -16.99 2.22
N GLY A 171 -14.10 -17.86 3.16
CA GLY A 171 -13.86 -17.74 4.59
C GLY A 171 -12.38 -17.74 5.00
N TRP A 172 -12.12 -17.51 6.29
CA TRP A 172 -10.79 -17.22 6.84
C TRP A 172 -10.25 -18.34 7.73
N SER A 173 -8.92 -18.45 7.77
CA SER A 173 -8.20 -19.33 8.68
C SER A 173 -8.27 -18.84 10.13
N ASN A 174 -7.66 -19.58 11.05
CA ASN A 174 -7.29 -19.03 12.36
C ASN A 174 -6.02 -18.18 12.25
N TRP A 175 -5.84 -17.25 13.19
CA TRP A 175 -4.59 -16.51 13.35
C TRP A 175 -3.42 -17.45 13.63
N ALA A 176 -2.30 -17.23 12.94
CA ALA A 176 -1.03 -17.87 13.22
C ALA A 176 0.07 -16.84 13.42
N SER A 177 1.10 -17.20 14.21
CA SER A 177 2.24 -16.33 14.45
C SER A 177 3.39 -16.69 13.52
N LEU A 178 4.02 -15.68 12.94
CA LEU A 178 5.30 -15.76 12.25
C LEU A 178 6.46 -15.29 13.16
N GLY A 179 6.18 -15.03 14.44
CA GLY A 179 7.17 -14.61 15.43
C GLY A 179 7.81 -13.25 15.10
N GLY A 180 9.05 -13.07 15.57
CA GLY A 180 9.78 -11.82 15.43
C GLY A 180 9.31 -10.71 16.38
N TRP A 181 9.95 -9.54 16.27
CA TRP A 181 9.49 -8.29 16.86
C TRP A 181 9.47 -7.26 15.74
N ILE A 182 8.33 -6.63 15.51
CA ILE A 182 8.14 -5.68 14.40
C ILE A 182 7.56 -4.36 14.87
N ASP A 183 7.90 -3.25 14.21
CA ASP A 183 7.21 -1.97 14.41
C ASP A 183 6.99 -1.12 13.14
N ARG A 184 7.32 -1.70 11.99
CA ARG A 184 6.92 -1.28 10.64
C ARG A 184 6.61 -2.53 9.82
N LEU A 185 5.77 -2.40 8.80
CA LEU A 185 5.29 -3.56 8.05
C LEU A 185 4.96 -3.18 6.60
N ALA A 186 5.45 -3.97 5.65
CA ALA A 186 4.97 -4.00 4.28
C ALA A 186 5.03 -5.43 3.73
N VAL A 187 4.25 -5.69 2.67
CA VAL A 187 4.24 -6.99 1.99
C VAL A 187 4.40 -6.76 0.48
N GLY A 188 5.26 -7.56 -0.14
CA GLY A 188 5.45 -7.64 -1.58
C GLY A 188 5.18 -9.06 -2.07
N ARG A 189 4.96 -9.20 -3.38
CA ARG A 189 4.86 -10.51 -4.04
C ARG A 189 6.02 -10.68 -5.02
N ASN A 190 6.82 -11.70 -4.80
CA ASN A 190 7.92 -12.07 -5.67
C ASN A 190 7.46 -12.46 -7.08
N ALA A 191 8.40 -12.49 -8.02
CA ALA A 191 8.10 -12.87 -9.41
C ALA A 191 7.62 -14.31 -9.55
N ASP A 192 8.09 -15.20 -8.68
CA ASP A 192 7.64 -16.60 -8.59
C ASP A 192 6.29 -16.78 -7.87
N GLY A 193 5.73 -15.69 -7.35
CA GLY A 193 4.42 -15.65 -6.72
C GLY A 193 4.40 -15.81 -5.20
N ARG A 194 5.55 -16.00 -4.55
CA ARG A 194 5.67 -16.04 -3.09
C ARG A 194 5.43 -14.67 -2.48
N LEU A 195 4.64 -14.60 -1.41
CA LEU A 195 4.59 -13.40 -0.58
C LEU A 195 5.88 -13.25 0.23
N GLU A 196 6.30 -12.01 0.43
CA GLU A 196 7.45 -11.64 1.25
C GLU A 196 7.11 -10.41 2.08
N VAL A 197 7.30 -10.54 3.38
CA VAL A 197 6.97 -9.52 4.37
C VAL A 197 8.26 -8.85 4.83
N PHE A 198 8.24 -7.52 4.83
CA PHE A 198 9.32 -6.66 5.27
C PHE A 198 8.90 -5.92 6.52
N ALA A 199 9.79 -5.85 7.50
CA ALA A 199 9.53 -5.21 8.78
C ALA A 199 10.77 -4.53 9.33
N ARG A 200 10.56 -3.55 10.21
CA ARG A 200 11.65 -3.03 11.05
C ARG A 200 11.74 -3.85 12.34
N GLY A 201 12.93 -4.35 12.63
CA GLY A 201 13.24 -5.12 13.83
C GLY A 201 13.56 -4.22 15.05
N ARG A 202 13.77 -4.85 16.21
CA ARG A 202 14.09 -4.15 17.47
C ARG A 202 15.40 -3.37 17.41
N ASP A 203 16.33 -3.85 16.59
CA ASP A 203 17.63 -3.26 16.27
C ASP A 203 17.55 -2.12 15.24
N GLN A 204 16.33 -1.74 14.82
CA GLN A 204 16.05 -0.74 13.78
C GLN A 204 16.48 -1.16 12.36
N ALA A 205 16.91 -2.40 12.16
CA ALA A 205 17.26 -2.92 10.85
C ALA A 205 16.02 -3.33 10.05
N LEU A 206 16.19 -3.41 8.73
CA LEU A 206 15.22 -4.07 7.86
C LEU A 206 15.35 -5.59 8.03
N TRP A 207 14.25 -6.24 8.37
CA TRP A 207 14.11 -7.68 8.43
C TRP A 207 13.06 -8.15 7.42
N HIS A 208 13.20 -9.36 6.92
CA HIS A 208 12.22 -9.97 6.04
C HIS A 208 11.99 -11.45 6.33
N ILE A 209 10.82 -11.94 5.93
CA ILE A 209 10.40 -13.33 5.98
C ILE A 209 9.56 -13.61 4.72
N TRP A 210 9.74 -14.76 4.08
CA TRP A 210 9.10 -15.06 2.81
C TRP A 210 8.45 -16.42 2.81
N GLN A 211 7.41 -16.59 1.99
CA GLN A 211 6.89 -17.91 1.71
C GLN A 211 7.96 -18.75 1.01
N VAL A 212 8.09 -20.03 1.36
CA VAL A 212 9.11 -20.93 0.76
C VAL A 212 8.63 -21.58 -0.54
N ALA A 213 7.31 -21.62 -0.76
CA ALA A 213 6.67 -21.97 -2.01
C ALA A 213 5.47 -21.03 -2.25
N PRO A 214 5.00 -20.82 -3.50
CA PRO A 214 3.89 -19.92 -3.74
C PRO A 214 2.66 -20.31 -2.92
N SER A 215 2.20 -19.39 -2.08
CA SER A 215 1.05 -19.57 -1.18
C SER A 215 1.23 -20.63 -0.09
N ASN A 216 2.46 -21.02 0.25
CA ASN A 216 2.71 -22.07 1.24
C ASN A 216 4.04 -21.96 2.02
N GLY A 217 3.96 -22.23 3.33
CA GLY A 217 5.08 -22.23 4.26
C GLY A 217 5.75 -20.86 4.43
N TRP A 218 6.65 -20.73 5.41
CA TRP A 218 7.42 -19.50 5.66
C TRP A 218 8.87 -19.83 5.99
N SER A 219 9.78 -18.96 5.59
CA SER A 219 11.20 -19.02 5.94
C SER A 219 11.42 -18.65 7.41
N ASN A 220 12.68 -18.68 7.85
CA ASN A 220 13.08 -17.93 9.03
C ASN A 220 13.22 -16.44 8.69
N TRP A 221 13.15 -15.59 9.71
CA TRP A 221 13.51 -14.18 9.60
C TRP A 221 14.98 -14.03 9.21
N ALA A 222 15.26 -13.15 8.26
CA ALA A 222 16.61 -12.73 7.93
C ALA A 222 16.73 -11.20 7.97
N SER A 223 17.93 -10.70 8.28
CA SER A 223 18.21 -9.27 8.33
C SER A 223 18.83 -8.82 7.02
N LEU A 224 18.35 -7.70 6.49
CA LEU A 224 18.95 -6.93 5.41
C LEU A 224 19.77 -5.73 5.95
N GLY A 225 19.97 -5.68 7.27
CA GLY A 225 20.75 -4.65 7.94
C GLY A 225 20.15 -3.25 7.77
N GLY A 226 21.03 -2.25 7.85
CA GLY A 226 20.66 -0.83 7.81
C GLY A 226 20.03 -0.32 9.10
N TRP A 227 19.71 0.98 9.12
CA TRP A 227 18.84 1.60 10.12
C TRP A 227 17.70 2.25 9.36
N ILE A 228 16.46 1.90 9.66
CA ILE A 228 15.27 2.40 8.94
C ILE A 228 14.24 2.98 9.90
N ASP A 229 13.41 3.91 9.42
CA ASP A 229 12.28 4.45 10.20
C ASP A 229 10.92 4.48 9.50
N LEU A 230 10.93 4.37 8.17
CA LEU A 230 9.77 4.19 7.32
C LEU A 230 10.13 3.12 6.31
N LEU A 231 9.15 2.38 5.79
CA LEU A 231 9.40 1.45 4.70
C LEU A 231 8.18 1.31 3.79
N THR A 232 8.43 1.13 2.50
CA THR A 232 7.48 0.63 1.51
C THR A 232 8.22 -0.30 0.54
N VAL A 233 7.50 -1.13 -0.20
CA VAL A 233 8.08 -2.06 -1.17
C VAL A 233 7.41 -1.89 -2.53
N GLY A 234 8.25 -1.76 -3.56
CA GLY A 234 7.85 -1.78 -4.96
C GLY A 234 8.36 -3.04 -5.64
N ARG A 235 7.79 -3.37 -6.81
CA ARG A 235 8.31 -4.42 -7.69
C ARG A 235 8.70 -3.83 -9.03
N ASN A 236 9.99 -3.94 -9.35
CA ASN A 236 10.55 -3.52 -10.62
C ASN A 236 9.88 -4.25 -11.80
N ARG A 237 10.02 -3.69 -13.00
CA ARG A 237 9.45 -4.26 -14.23
C ARG A 237 9.98 -5.68 -14.51
N ASP A 238 11.22 -5.95 -14.16
CA ASP A 238 11.86 -7.27 -14.28
C ASP A 238 11.42 -8.27 -13.19
N GLY A 239 10.60 -7.83 -12.24
CA GLY A 239 10.03 -8.66 -11.20
C GLY A 239 10.80 -8.67 -9.88
N ARG A 240 11.93 -7.97 -9.78
CA ARG A 240 12.70 -7.80 -8.53
C ARG A 240 11.95 -6.93 -7.54
N LEU A 241 11.92 -7.34 -6.28
CA LEU A 241 11.46 -6.47 -5.19
C LEU A 241 12.52 -5.41 -4.88
N GLU A 242 12.05 -4.22 -4.53
CA GLU A 242 12.88 -3.10 -4.09
C GLU A 242 12.21 -2.39 -2.92
N VAL A 243 12.92 -2.30 -1.81
CA VAL A 243 12.46 -1.69 -0.57
C VAL A 243 13.02 -0.28 -0.48
N PHE A 244 12.15 0.66 -0.20
CA PHE A 244 12.48 2.07 0.03
C PHE A 244 12.24 2.40 1.49
N ALA A 245 13.19 3.07 2.11
CA ALA A 245 13.14 3.37 3.53
C ALA A 245 13.72 4.75 3.84
N ARG A 246 13.31 5.31 4.98
CA ARG A 246 13.98 6.48 5.55
C ARG A 246 15.15 6.03 6.42
N GLY A 247 16.35 6.53 6.14
CA GLY A 247 17.55 6.29 6.94
C GLY A 247 17.66 7.17 8.18
N SER A 248 18.70 6.95 8.99
CA SER A 248 18.96 7.73 10.23
C SER A 248 19.30 9.20 9.96
N ASP A 249 19.80 9.49 8.77
CA ASP A 249 20.08 10.81 8.21
C ASP A 249 18.83 11.51 7.64
N GLN A 250 17.65 10.88 7.77
CA GLN A 250 16.36 11.32 7.23
C GLN A 250 16.27 11.29 5.69
N ALA A 251 17.28 10.74 5.00
CA ALA A 251 17.26 10.60 3.55
C ALA A 251 16.44 9.38 3.11
N LEU A 252 16.05 9.36 1.84
CA LEU A 252 15.54 8.17 1.19
C LEU A 252 16.70 7.22 0.88
N TRP A 253 16.57 5.98 1.32
CA TRP A 253 17.46 4.87 1.04
C TRP A 253 16.69 3.75 0.35
N HIS A 254 17.37 2.96 -0.46
CA HIS A 254 16.78 1.78 -1.09
C HIS A 254 17.73 0.59 -1.12
N ILE A 255 17.14 -0.60 -1.17
CA ILE A 255 17.81 -1.89 -1.34
C ILE A 255 16.94 -2.75 -2.26
N TRP A 256 17.56 -3.49 -3.17
CA TRP A 256 16.83 -4.25 -4.20
C TRP A 256 17.34 -5.66 -4.31
N GLN A 257 16.46 -6.56 -4.74
CA GLN A 257 16.89 -7.90 -5.15
C GLN A 257 17.83 -7.78 -6.34
N VAL A 258 18.89 -8.60 -6.40
CA VAL A 258 19.86 -8.58 -7.53
C VAL A 258 19.42 -9.45 -8.71
N ALA A 259 18.56 -10.43 -8.45
CA ALA A 259 17.83 -11.20 -9.44
C ALA A 259 16.37 -11.40 -8.97
N PRO A 260 15.40 -11.66 -9.85
CA PRO A 260 14.01 -11.82 -9.43
C PRO A 260 13.86 -12.94 -8.40
N SER A 261 13.38 -12.60 -7.21
CA SER A 261 13.20 -13.53 -6.08
C SER A 261 14.50 -14.09 -5.49
N ASP A 262 15.65 -13.45 -5.74
CA ASP A 262 16.96 -13.91 -5.24
C ASP A 262 17.99 -12.78 -4.97
N GLY A 263 18.72 -12.96 -3.86
CA GLY A 263 19.77 -12.07 -3.36
C GLY A 263 19.31 -10.64 -3.07
N TRP A 264 20.17 -9.83 -2.42
CA TRP A 264 19.92 -8.42 -2.15
C TRP A 264 21.19 -7.59 -2.38
N SER A 265 21.01 -6.35 -2.85
CA SER A 265 22.09 -5.38 -3.01
C SER A 265 22.57 -4.86 -1.66
N ASN A 266 23.60 -4.00 -1.68
CA ASN A 266 23.83 -3.09 -0.56
C ASN A 266 22.80 -1.95 -0.57
N TRP A 267 22.62 -1.30 0.58
CA TRP A 267 21.87 -0.06 0.68
C TRP A 267 22.53 1.06 -0.12
N ALA A 268 21.73 1.81 -0.86
CA ALA A 268 22.15 3.05 -1.53
C ALA A 268 21.24 4.22 -1.13
N SER A 269 21.80 5.42 -1.11
CA SER A 269 21.05 6.64 -0.80
C SER A 269 20.54 7.29 -2.08
N LEU A 270 19.27 7.70 -2.06
CA LEU A 270 18.66 8.61 -3.04
C LEU A 270 18.60 10.06 -2.51
N GLY A 271 19.25 10.32 -1.37
CA GLY A 271 19.33 11.63 -0.75
C GLY A 271 17.96 12.19 -0.32
N GLY A 272 17.87 13.51 -0.27
CA GLY A 272 16.67 14.22 0.17
C GLY A 272 16.49 14.21 1.69
N TRP A 273 15.40 14.81 2.14
CA TRP A 273 14.89 14.68 3.51
C TRP A 273 13.42 14.32 3.40
N ILE A 274 13.01 13.24 4.05
CA ILE A 274 11.64 12.71 3.95
C ILE A 274 11.08 12.37 5.33
N ASP A 275 9.76 12.43 5.49
CA ASP A 275 9.07 11.92 6.69
C ASP A 275 7.72 11.24 6.44
N LEU A 276 7.35 11.08 5.17
CA LEU A 276 6.32 10.21 4.64
C LEU A 276 6.83 9.63 3.32
N LEU A 277 6.47 8.40 2.97
CA LEU A 277 6.87 7.81 1.70
C LEU A 277 5.85 6.79 1.18
N GLU A 278 5.65 6.78 -0.14
CA GLU A 278 4.92 5.76 -0.89
C GLU A 278 5.59 5.52 -2.24
N VAL A 279 5.37 4.34 -2.82
CA VAL A 279 5.92 3.98 -4.14
C VAL A 279 4.81 3.63 -5.13
N GLY A 280 4.84 4.26 -6.29
CA GLY A 280 4.01 3.97 -7.44
C GLY A 280 4.80 3.31 -8.57
N GLN A 281 4.09 2.78 -9.56
CA GLN A 281 4.70 2.31 -10.81
C GLN A 281 4.00 2.93 -12.01
N ASN A 282 4.82 3.54 -12.86
CA ASN A 282 4.41 4.13 -14.11
C ASN A 282 3.95 3.08 -15.14
N ALA A 283 3.25 3.52 -16.20
CA ALA A 283 2.79 2.62 -17.27
C ALA A 283 3.92 1.87 -17.98
N ASP A 284 5.10 2.47 -18.08
CA ASP A 284 6.27 1.84 -18.70
C ASP A 284 7.03 0.90 -17.75
N GLY A 285 6.65 0.83 -16.48
CA GLY A 285 7.25 -0.02 -15.46
C GLY A 285 8.32 0.66 -14.61
N ARG A 286 8.61 1.95 -14.82
CA ARG A 286 9.48 2.73 -13.93
C ARG A 286 8.85 2.89 -12.55
N LEU A 287 9.62 2.61 -11.50
CA LEU A 287 9.22 2.96 -10.14
C LEU A 287 9.32 4.48 -9.93
N GLU A 288 8.41 5.02 -9.13
CA GLU A 288 8.38 6.42 -8.75
C GLU A 288 8.01 6.52 -7.28
N VAL A 289 8.87 7.18 -6.51
CA VAL A 289 8.75 7.33 -5.06
C VAL A 289 8.25 8.73 -4.78
N PHE A 290 7.22 8.81 -3.96
CA PHE A 290 6.58 10.03 -3.49
C PHE A 290 6.86 10.18 -2.01
N ALA A 291 7.21 11.39 -1.58
CA ALA A 291 7.55 11.66 -0.20
C ALA A 291 7.16 13.07 0.22
N ARG A 292 6.98 13.28 1.52
CA ARG A 292 6.85 14.62 2.08
C ARG A 292 8.22 15.20 2.40
N GLY A 293 8.49 16.40 1.89
CA GLY A 293 9.71 17.15 2.15
C GLY A 293 9.66 18.00 3.42
N ARG A 294 10.77 18.69 3.75
CA ARG A 294 10.87 19.58 4.94
C ARG A 294 9.86 20.71 4.92
N ASP A 295 9.52 21.17 3.72
CA ASP A 295 8.55 22.22 3.43
C ASP A 295 7.09 21.73 3.50
N GLN A 296 6.87 20.48 3.92
CA GLN A 296 5.57 19.80 3.95
C GLN A 296 4.95 19.58 2.56
N ALA A 297 5.69 19.85 1.48
CA ALA A 297 5.23 19.61 0.13
C ALA A 297 5.39 18.15 -0.29
N LEU A 298 4.62 17.76 -1.31
CA LEU A 298 4.85 16.50 -2.01
C LEU A 298 6.07 16.64 -2.91
N TRP A 299 7.05 15.78 -2.72
CA TRP A 299 8.22 15.61 -3.57
C TRP A 299 8.19 14.22 -4.20
N HIS A 300 8.80 14.08 -5.36
CA HIS A 300 8.91 12.80 -6.04
C HIS A 300 10.28 12.63 -6.72
N ILE A 301 10.67 11.37 -6.87
CA ILE A 301 11.87 10.92 -7.59
C ILE A 301 11.52 9.64 -8.34
N TRP A 302 11.98 9.48 -9.57
CA TRP A 302 11.58 8.37 -10.43
C TRP A 302 12.76 7.69 -11.09
N GLN A 303 12.59 6.42 -11.43
CA GLN A 303 13.54 5.75 -12.31
C GLN A 303 13.54 6.43 -13.68
N VAL A 304 14.70 6.70 -14.27
CA VAL A 304 14.80 7.35 -15.59
C VAL A 304 14.58 6.37 -16.75
N ALA A 305 14.83 5.08 -16.51
CA ALA A 305 14.44 3.97 -17.36
C ALA A 305 13.99 2.80 -16.46
N PRO A 306 13.15 1.87 -16.94
CA PRO A 306 12.74 0.74 -16.12
C PRO A 306 13.96 0.01 -15.54
N ASN A 307 13.96 -0.19 -14.22
CA ASN A 307 15.01 -0.88 -13.47
C ASN A 307 16.37 -0.16 -13.43
N ASN A 308 16.50 1.10 -13.89
CA ASN A 308 17.80 1.76 -14.02
C ASN A 308 17.78 3.28 -13.81
N GLY A 309 18.72 3.75 -12.97
CA GLY A 309 18.98 5.15 -12.69
C GLY A 309 17.83 5.87 -11.99
N TRP A 310 18.11 7.00 -11.34
CA TRP A 310 17.10 7.83 -10.68
C TRP A 310 17.22 9.28 -11.14
N SER A 311 16.08 9.96 -11.22
CA SER A 311 16.02 11.39 -11.49
C SER A 311 16.57 12.19 -10.31
N ASN A 312 16.64 13.52 -10.45
CA ASN A 312 16.69 14.40 -9.29
C ASN A 312 15.30 14.47 -8.64
N TRP A 313 15.28 14.86 -7.36
CA TRP A 313 14.04 15.22 -6.67
C TRP A 313 13.37 16.42 -7.35
N ALA A 314 12.06 16.31 -7.56
CA ALA A 314 11.22 17.40 -8.01
C ALA A 314 10.05 17.60 -7.03
N SER A 315 9.55 18.83 -6.93
CA SER A 315 8.41 19.17 -6.08
C SER A 315 7.13 19.18 -6.91
N LEU A 316 6.09 18.58 -6.37
CA LEU A 316 4.70 18.69 -6.83
C LEU A 316 3.93 19.74 -6.01
N GLY A 317 4.61 20.44 -5.10
CA GLY A 317 4.02 21.46 -4.23
C GLY A 317 2.97 20.89 -3.27
N GLY A 318 2.04 21.75 -2.86
CA GLY A 318 1.02 21.44 -1.86
C GLY A 318 1.56 21.46 -0.42
N TRP A 319 0.66 21.28 0.53
CA TRP A 319 0.99 20.94 1.92
C TRP A 319 0.28 19.61 2.18
N ILE A 320 1.02 18.60 2.61
CA ILE A 320 0.48 17.25 2.84
C ILE A 320 0.88 16.73 4.22
N ASP A 321 0.07 15.86 4.81
CA ASP A 321 0.46 15.12 6.02
C ASP A 321 0.06 13.66 6.07
N GLN A 322 -0.61 13.18 5.03
CA GLN A 322 -0.80 11.78 4.69
C GLN A 322 -0.73 11.65 3.17
N ILE A 323 -0.31 10.48 2.68
CA ILE A 323 -0.23 10.19 1.25
C ILE A 323 -0.73 8.78 0.98
N ALA A 324 -1.40 8.59 -0.16
CA ALA A 324 -1.75 7.30 -0.72
C ALA A 324 -1.54 7.35 -2.24
N VAL A 325 -0.92 6.31 -2.76
CA VAL A 325 -0.68 6.13 -4.19
C VAL A 325 -1.26 4.78 -4.58
N GLU A 326 -1.94 4.70 -5.72
CA GLU A 326 -2.40 3.41 -6.21
C GLU A 326 -1.18 2.52 -6.54
N SER A 327 -0.95 1.48 -5.74
CA SER A 327 0.04 0.47 -6.06
C SER A 327 -0.53 -0.48 -7.11
N ARG A 328 0.14 -0.60 -8.27
CA ARG A 328 -0.20 -1.63 -9.28
C ARG A 328 0.08 -3.05 -8.82
N PHE A 329 0.78 -3.20 -7.71
CA PHE A 329 0.99 -4.48 -7.06
C PHE A 329 -0.27 -4.76 -6.24
N SER A 330 -1.03 -5.75 -6.66
CA SER A 330 -2.19 -6.23 -5.93
C SER A 330 -1.78 -6.61 -4.51
N ARG A 331 -2.06 -5.72 -3.56
CA ARG A 331 -2.30 -6.08 -2.16
C ARG A 331 -3.53 -6.99 -2.08
#